data_AF-A0A1Q7WBU1-F1
#
_entry.id   AF-A0A1Q7WBU1-F1
#
_cell.length_a   1.000
_cell.length_b   1.000
_cell.length_c   1.000
_cell.angle_alpha   90.00
_cell.angle_beta   90.00
_cell.angle_gamma   90.00
#
_symmetry.space_group_name_H-M   'P 1'
#
loop_
_entity.id
_entity.type
_entity.pdbx_description
1 polymer ?
#
loop_
_entity_poly.entity_id
_entity_poly.type
_entity_poly.pdbx_seq_one_letter_code
_entity_poly.pdbx_strand_id
1 'polypeptide(L)'
;MRAGACLSLTGRFAPFGTQAANGLRLWADTTGAELTVLDDESEPAVLAKRLTTLAPTVDLLFGPYSTVLMRAAIPIAERAGRLLFNHGGSGGALSHPGRVVNVLTPARRYAEPFIQRLVELGGGPLYTAAGRGAFGRDVTDGGAATAQAAGITVAPLDLDNPPARPWDLLSAGVYEDDVATVRAARALPNPPRYLCSVAAAVASFAQDVGDPEGIYGVGQWAPGTGRAVDAGMTEAACLEAWDARYGGAPDYPAVQAYAAGVIAQAAMAAPDGLWRAVAALDITTVFGRFRIDADTGEQTGHEAVLTRWHGGQSLPLR
;
A
#
# COMPACT_ATOMS: atom_id res chain seq x y z
N MET A 1 15.34 20.83 -9.48
CA MET A 1 13.92 20.47 -9.28
C MET A 1 13.68 20.39 -7.79
N ARG A 2 12.73 21.16 -7.25
CA ARG A 2 12.44 21.20 -5.81
C ARG A 2 11.29 20.25 -5.49
N ALA A 3 11.49 19.39 -4.50
CA ALA A 3 10.52 18.43 -4.03
C ALA A 3 10.22 18.67 -2.55
N GLY A 4 8.97 18.44 -2.15
CA GLY A 4 8.53 18.60 -0.77
C GLY A 4 7.70 17.42 -0.29
N ALA A 5 7.86 17.07 0.97
CA ALA A 5 6.95 16.16 1.66
C ALA A 5 6.77 16.60 3.12
N CYS A 6 5.55 16.45 3.65
CA CYS A 6 5.32 16.37 5.08
C CYS A 6 5.12 14.90 5.42
N LEU A 7 5.91 14.35 6.34
CA LEU A 7 5.90 12.94 6.68
C LEU A 7 6.04 12.77 8.19
N SER A 8 5.38 11.78 8.76
CA SER A 8 5.53 11.46 10.17
C SER A 8 6.94 10.92 10.45
N LEU A 9 7.81 11.76 10.98
CA LEU A 9 9.13 11.35 11.50
C LEU A 9 9.06 11.10 13.01
N THR A 10 8.02 11.63 13.66
CA THR A 10 7.63 11.33 15.03
C THR A 10 6.14 10.99 15.13
N GLY A 11 5.71 10.50 16.29
CA GLY A 11 4.34 10.07 16.55
C GLY A 11 4.02 8.65 16.07
N ARG A 12 2.72 8.30 16.07
CA ARG A 12 2.25 6.92 15.83
C ARG A 12 2.57 6.35 14.44
N PHE A 13 2.79 7.20 13.44
CA PHE A 13 3.11 6.79 12.07
C PHE A 13 4.61 6.88 11.76
N ALA A 14 5.47 7.20 12.75
CA ALA A 14 6.91 7.40 12.57
C ALA A 14 7.65 6.26 11.84
N PRO A 15 7.37 4.96 12.11
CA PRO A 15 8.03 3.88 11.37
C PRO A 15 7.80 3.96 9.86
N PHE A 16 6.55 4.20 9.44
CA PHE A 16 6.17 4.27 8.04
C PHE A 16 6.58 5.59 7.38
N GLY A 17 6.46 6.72 8.08
CA GLY A 17 6.89 8.01 7.55
C GLY A 17 8.42 8.12 7.43
N THR A 18 9.18 7.47 8.31
CA THR A 18 10.65 7.36 8.18
C THR A 18 11.04 6.52 6.96
N GLN A 19 10.40 5.36 6.75
CA GLN A 19 10.59 4.55 5.54
C GLN A 19 10.32 5.38 4.28
N ALA A 20 9.18 6.08 4.22
CA ALA A 20 8.83 6.93 3.09
C ALA A 20 9.82 8.08 2.86
N ALA A 21 10.27 8.75 3.93
CA ALA A 21 11.27 9.83 3.84
C ALA A 21 12.59 9.32 3.28
N ASN A 22 13.02 8.12 3.68
CA ASN A 22 14.22 7.48 3.18
C ASN A 22 14.07 7.06 1.71
N GLY A 23 12.90 6.55 1.31
CA GLY A 23 12.59 6.26 -0.10
C GLY A 23 12.67 7.51 -0.99
N LEU A 24 12.09 8.63 -0.56
CA LEU A 24 12.21 9.90 -1.28
C LEU A 24 13.64 10.44 -1.31
N ARG A 25 14.41 10.30 -0.22
CA ARG A 25 15.83 10.69 -0.20
C ARG A 25 16.66 9.87 -1.18
N LEU A 26 16.45 8.57 -1.24
CA LEU A 26 17.12 7.70 -2.22
C LEU A 26 16.78 8.12 -3.67
N TRP A 27 15.53 8.45 -3.94
CA TRP A 27 15.13 9.03 -5.24
C TRP A 27 15.80 10.39 -5.48
N ALA A 28 15.85 11.27 -4.48
CA ALA A 28 16.44 12.60 -4.63
C ALA A 28 17.95 12.53 -4.93
N ASP A 29 18.68 11.65 -4.24
CA ASP A 29 20.11 11.46 -4.44
C ASP A 29 20.43 10.94 -5.85
N THR A 30 19.59 10.05 -6.39
CA THR A 30 19.79 9.43 -7.71
C THR A 30 19.43 10.35 -8.86
N THR A 31 18.63 11.39 -8.61
CA THR A 31 18.13 12.31 -9.64
C THR A 31 18.67 13.74 -9.50
N GLY A 32 19.31 14.07 -8.39
CA GLY A 32 19.75 15.42 -8.05
C GLY A 32 18.60 16.36 -7.65
N ALA A 33 17.46 15.82 -7.20
CA ALA A 33 16.34 16.64 -6.74
C ALA A 33 16.64 17.29 -5.37
N GLU A 34 16.21 18.53 -5.18
CA GLU A 34 16.30 19.23 -3.89
C GLU A 34 15.07 18.89 -3.05
N LEU A 35 15.20 17.90 -2.16
CA LEU A 35 14.11 17.41 -1.33
C LEU A 35 14.07 18.10 0.04
N THR A 36 12.93 18.71 0.37
CA THR A 36 12.61 19.18 1.73
C THR A 36 11.60 18.24 2.38
N VAL A 37 11.94 17.66 3.53
CA VAL A 37 11.03 16.84 4.34
C VAL A 37 10.77 17.54 5.67
N LEU A 38 9.51 17.77 6.01
CA LEU A 38 9.08 18.31 7.30
C LEU A 38 8.34 17.23 8.08
N ASP A 39 8.65 17.09 9.37
CA ASP A 39 7.93 16.15 10.25
C ASP A 39 6.46 16.59 10.41
N ASP A 40 5.46 15.75 10.22
CA ASP A 40 4.06 16.11 10.55
C ASP A 40 3.61 15.63 11.93
N GLU A 41 4.50 14.98 12.70
CA GLU A 41 4.27 14.46 14.04
C GLU A 41 3.11 13.45 14.13
N SER A 42 2.66 12.90 13.00
CA SER A 42 1.42 12.11 12.86
C SER A 42 0.13 12.89 13.13
N GLU A 43 0.19 14.22 13.15
CA GLU A 43 -0.89 15.10 13.61
C GLU A 43 -1.45 15.99 12.48
N PRO A 44 -2.75 15.91 12.15
CA PRO A 44 -3.35 16.70 11.06
C PRO A 44 -3.16 18.22 11.20
N ALA A 45 -3.17 18.75 12.42
CA ALA A 45 -2.97 20.18 12.66
C ALA A 45 -1.53 20.63 12.36
N VAL A 46 -0.54 19.79 12.73
CA VAL A 46 0.88 20.05 12.48
C VAL A 46 1.17 19.91 10.98
N LEU A 47 0.65 18.85 10.34
CA LEU A 47 0.64 18.70 8.89
C LEU A 47 0.09 19.95 8.21
N ALA A 48 -1.07 20.43 8.63
CA ALA A 48 -1.73 21.56 7.99
C ALA A 48 -0.86 22.82 7.99
N LYS A 49 -0.25 23.13 9.14
CA LYS A 49 0.66 24.26 9.28
C LYS A 49 1.89 24.11 8.39
N ARG A 50 2.57 22.95 8.43
CA ARG A 50 3.84 22.74 7.73
C ARG A 50 3.66 22.62 6.23
N LEU A 51 2.63 21.91 5.78
CA LEU A 51 2.31 21.73 4.37
C LEU A 51 1.87 23.04 3.70
N THR A 52 1.13 23.90 4.42
CA THR A 52 0.74 25.23 3.91
C THR A 52 1.96 26.09 3.60
N THR A 53 3.01 26.01 4.42
CA THR A 53 4.27 26.73 4.19
C THR A 53 5.12 26.10 3.09
N LEU A 54 5.15 24.76 3.01
CA LEU A 54 6.01 24.01 2.10
C LEU A 54 5.47 23.95 0.66
N ALA A 55 4.17 23.69 0.48
CA ALA A 55 3.61 23.43 -0.84
C ALA A 55 3.89 24.53 -1.90
N PRO A 56 3.85 25.84 -1.56
CA PRO A 56 4.15 26.90 -2.53
C PRO A 56 5.62 26.95 -2.97
N THR A 57 6.55 26.36 -2.20
CA THR A 57 8.00 26.49 -2.44
C THR A 57 8.59 25.37 -3.29
N VAL A 58 7.80 24.34 -3.61
CA VAL A 58 8.26 23.14 -4.32
C VAL A 58 7.56 22.97 -5.66
N ASP A 59 8.18 22.21 -6.55
CA ASP A 59 7.65 21.86 -7.87
C ASP A 59 6.87 20.53 -7.81
N LEU A 60 7.33 19.60 -6.97
CA LEU A 60 6.70 18.31 -6.69
C LEU A 60 6.32 18.18 -5.21
N LEU A 61 5.13 17.64 -4.93
CA LEU A 61 4.62 17.45 -3.58
C LEU A 61 4.22 15.99 -3.34
N PHE A 62 4.80 15.37 -2.32
CA PHE A 62 4.65 13.94 -2.02
C PHE A 62 3.99 13.70 -0.65
N GLY A 63 3.27 12.58 -0.56
CA GLY A 63 2.69 12.10 0.70
C GLY A 63 1.51 12.96 1.15
N PRO A 64 1.18 12.98 2.45
CA PRO A 64 1.82 12.26 3.56
C PRO A 64 1.46 10.77 3.63
N TYR A 65 2.00 10.08 4.63
CA TYR A 65 1.43 8.83 5.17
C TYR A 65 0.67 9.19 6.46
N SER A 66 -0.57 8.78 6.73
CA SER A 66 -1.43 7.74 6.14
C SER A 66 -2.70 8.30 5.47
N THR A 67 -3.71 7.47 5.15
CA THR A 67 -5.05 7.89 4.66
C THR A 67 -5.64 9.10 5.40
N VAL A 68 -5.52 9.14 6.73
CA VAL A 68 -6.05 10.26 7.54
C VAL A 68 -5.33 11.57 7.22
N LEU A 69 -4.01 11.51 7.13
CA LEU A 69 -3.18 12.68 6.81
C LEU A 69 -3.32 13.07 5.34
N MET A 70 -3.46 12.10 4.43
CA MET A 70 -3.76 12.35 3.01
C MET A 70 -5.05 13.15 2.84
N ARG A 71 -6.14 12.77 3.53
CA ARG A 71 -7.40 13.53 3.49
C ARG A 71 -7.22 14.99 3.93
N ALA A 72 -6.38 15.23 4.94
CA ALA A 72 -6.08 16.58 5.41
C ALA A 72 -5.17 17.36 4.43
N ALA A 73 -4.26 16.67 3.74
CA ALA A 73 -3.32 17.27 2.79
C ALA A 73 -3.96 17.73 1.48
N ILE A 74 -4.94 16.99 0.96
CA ILE A 74 -5.62 17.28 -0.32
C ILE A 74 -6.07 18.73 -0.47
N PRO A 75 -6.90 19.29 0.43
CA PRO A 75 -7.37 20.68 0.30
C PRO A 75 -6.25 21.73 0.48
N ILE A 76 -5.11 21.36 1.07
CA ILE A 76 -3.96 22.26 1.21
C ILE A 76 -3.16 22.29 -0.10
N ALA A 77 -2.87 21.12 -0.66
CA ALA A 77 -2.20 20.99 -1.95
C ALA A 77 -3.02 21.66 -3.06
N GLU A 78 -4.35 21.48 -3.05
CA GLU A 78 -5.28 22.16 -3.96
C GLU A 78 -5.16 23.69 -3.86
N ARG A 79 -5.22 24.26 -2.65
CA ARG A 79 -5.09 25.73 -2.46
C ARG A 79 -3.74 26.28 -2.90
N ALA A 80 -2.68 25.45 -2.83
CA ALA A 80 -1.36 25.80 -3.32
C ALA A 80 -1.19 25.58 -4.84
N GLY A 81 -2.19 25.06 -5.54
CA GLY A 81 -2.09 24.74 -6.97
C GLY A 81 -1.06 23.63 -7.24
N ARG A 82 -0.95 22.64 -6.35
CA ARG A 82 0.01 21.54 -6.45
C ARG A 82 -0.69 20.20 -6.61
N LEU A 83 -0.14 19.37 -7.50
CA LEU A 83 -0.47 17.95 -7.55
C LEU A 83 0.18 17.24 -6.37
N LEU A 84 -0.60 16.40 -5.69
CA LEU A 84 -0.16 15.60 -4.57
C LEU A 84 0.06 14.16 -5.01
N PHE A 85 1.31 13.70 -4.98
CA PHE A 85 1.67 12.30 -5.25
C PHE A 85 1.44 11.46 -4.00
N ASN A 86 0.28 10.81 -3.96
CA ASN A 86 -0.14 9.96 -2.86
C ASN A 86 0.64 8.65 -2.88
N HIS A 87 1.57 8.54 -1.92
CA HIS A 87 2.33 7.33 -1.66
C HIS A 87 2.02 6.74 -0.25
N GLY A 88 0.94 7.14 0.41
CA GLY A 88 0.74 6.79 1.83
C GLY A 88 -0.69 6.53 2.27
N GLY A 89 -1.70 6.85 1.46
CA GLY A 89 -3.10 6.58 1.77
C GLY A 89 -3.74 5.66 0.74
N SER A 90 -4.22 4.50 1.17
CA SER A 90 -4.98 3.57 0.32
C SER A 90 -6.49 3.58 0.60
N GLY A 91 -6.94 4.17 1.71
CA GLY A 91 -8.36 4.15 2.08
C GLY A 91 -9.25 4.91 1.09
N GLY A 92 -10.56 4.70 1.19
CA GLY A 92 -11.54 5.24 0.23
C GLY A 92 -11.47 6.76 0.04
N ALA A 93 -12.05 7.28 -1.05
CA ALA A 93 -12.21 8.72 -1.34
C ALA A 93 -10.90 9.56 -1.33
N LEU A 94 -9.80 8.98 -1.82
CA LEU A 94 -8.54 9.69 -2.11
C LEU A 94 -8.30 9.96 -3.60
N SER A 95 -9.19 9.47 -4.48
CA SER A 95 -9.14 9.79 -5.91
C SER A 95 -9.72 11.17 -6.18
N HIS A 96 -8.86 12.11 -6.61
CA HIS A 96 -9.22 13.47 -6.99
C HIS A 96 -8.52 13.80 -8.32
N PRO A 97 -9.19 13.58 -9.46
CA PRO A 97 -8.61 13.82 -10.78
C PRO A 97 -8.08 15.26 -10.89
N GLY A 98 -6.90 15.43 -11.48
CA GLY A 98 -6.27 16.74 -11.62
C GLY A 98 -5.65 17.29 -10.35
N ARG A 99 -5.68 16.56 -9.22
CA ARG A 99 -5.20 17.02 -7.91
C ARG A 99 -4.34 16.00 -7.19
N VAL A 100 -4.71 14.72 -7.24
CA VAL A 100 -4.03 13.63 -6.53
C VAL A 100 -3.62 12.55 -7.52
N VAL A 101 -2.34 12.18 -7.48
CA VAL A 101 -1.80 11.03 -8.20
C VAL A 101 -1.69 9.87 -7.23
N ASN A 102 -2.55 8.86 -7.36
CA ASN A 102 -2.54 7.68 -6.50
C ASN A 102 -1.52 6.67 -7.02
N VAL A 103 -0.42 6.45 -6.28
CA VAL A 103 0.64 5.52 -6.68
C VAL A 103 0.28 4.08 -6.32
N LEU A 104 -0.40 3.87 -5.19
CA LEU A 104 -0.75 2.57 -4.64
C LEU A 104 -2.15 2.07 -5.00
N THR A 105 -2.32 0.75 -4.94
CA THR A 105 -3.62 0.09 -5.06
C THR A 105 -4.55 0.59 -3.95
N PRO A 106 -5.80 0.98 -4.27
CA PRO A 106 -6.77 1.40 -3.25
C PRO A 106 -7.20 0.22 -2.36
N ALA A 107 -7.64 0.52 -1.15
CA ALA A 107 -7.81 -0.49 -0.10
C ALA A 107 -8.82 -1.59 -0.48
N ARG A 108 -9.91 -1.20 -1.16
CA ARG A 108 -10.93 -2.11 -1.69
C ARG A 108 -10.39 -3.15 -2.69
N ARG A 109 -9.21 -2.94 -3.25
CA ARG A 109 -8.59 -3.82 -4.25
C ARG A 109 -7.48 -4.69 -3.67
N TYR A 110 -7.13 -4.56 -2.38
CA TYR A 110 -6.05 -5.38 -1.78
C TYR A 110 -6.32 -6.87 -1.90
N ALA A 111 -7.55 -7.32 -1.65
CA ALA A 111 -7.86 -8.74 -1.61
C ALA A 111 -7.99 -9.39 -2.99
N GLU A 112 -8.02 -8.62 -4.09
CA GLU A 112 -8.16 -9.13 -5.47
C GLU A 112 -7.27 -10.34 -5.79
N PRO A 113 -5.94 -10.30 -5.57
CA PRO A 113 -5.08 -11.44 -5.88
C PRO A 113 -5.38 -12.67 -5.01
N PHE A 114 -5.81 -12.49 -3.76
CA PHE A 114 -6.25 -13.63 -2.93
C PHE A 114 -7.55 -14.24 -3.44
N ILE A 115 -8.53 -13.41 -3.83
CA ILE A 115 -9.79 -13.89 -4.39
C ILE A 115 -9.54 -14.65 -5.71
N GLN A 116 -8.69 -14.11 -6.59
CA GLN A 116 -8.27 -14.82 -7.80
C GLN A 116 -7.65 -16.17 -7.45
N ARG A 117 -6.78 -16.22 -6.44
CA ARG A 117 -6.15 -17.46 -5.99
C ARG A 117 -7.16 -18.47 -5.44
N LEU A 118 -8.21 -18.03 -4.73
CA LEU A 118 -9.28 -18.92 -4.27
C LEU A 118 -10.04 -19.55 -5.43
N VAL A 119 -10.33 -18.78 -6.49
CA VAL A 119 -10.99 -19.31 -7.70
C VAL A 119 -10.14 -20.41 -8.33
N GLU A 120 -8.84 -20.19 -8.50
CA GLU A 120 -7.90 -21.18 -9.06
C GLU A 120 -7.81 -22.47 -8.23
N LEU A 121 -7.93 -22.35 -6.90
CA LEU A 121 -7.81 -23.47 -5.97
C LEU A 121 -9.13 -24.20 -5.71
N GLY A 122 -10.27 -23.70 -6.19
CA GLY A 122 -11.58 -24.24 -5.82
C GLY A 122 -11.89 -23.99 -4.34
N GLY A 123 -11.77 -22.73 -3.92
CA GLY A 123 -12.13 -22.24 -2.59
C GLY A 123 -13.60 -22.49 -2.23
N GLY A 124 -13.89 -22.50 -0.93
CA GLY A 124 -15.24 -22.58 -0.39
C GLY A 124 -15.87 -21.20 -0.18
N PRO A 125 -16.96 -21.12 0.60
CA PRO A 125 -17.50 -19.84 1.07
C PRO A 125 -16.41 -19.03 1.80
N LEU A 126 -16.30 -17.76 1.45
CA LEU A 126 -15.36 -16.83 2.06
C LEU A 126 -16.01 -16.16 3.28
N TYR A 127 -15.32 -16.23 4.41
CA TYR A 127 -15.66 -15.46 5.59
C TYR A 127 -14.71 -14.27 5.73
N THR A 128 -15.25 -13.11 6.08
CA THR A 128 -14.48 -11.88 6.26
C THR A 128 -14.43 -11.45 7.71
N ALA A 129 -13.25 -11.06 8.19
CA ALA A 129 -13.05 -10.49 9.51
C ALA A 129 -12.40 -9.11 9.40
N ALA A 130 -13.19 -8.06 9.61
CA ALA A 130 -12.71 -6.69 9.61
C ALA A 130 -12.29 -6.28 11.03
N GLY A 131 -11.01 -5.92 11.20
CA GLY A 131 -10.53 -5.30 12.42
C GLY A 131 -11.02 -3.87 12.60
N ARG A 132 -10.56 -3.20 13.66
CA ARG A 132 -10.96 -1.81 13.93
C ARG A 132 -10.42 -0.84 12.88
N GLY A 133 -11.23 0.15 12.53
CA GLY A 133 -10.86 1.24 11.62
C GLY A 133 -11.38 1.07 10.19
N ALA A 134 -11.22 2.12 9.38
CA ALA A 134 -11.76 2.15 8.01
C ALA A 134 -10.96 1.29 7.03
N PHE A 135 -9.65 1.16 7.22
CA PHE A 135 -8.79 0.40 6.30
C PHE A 135 -9.20 -1.08 6.22
N GLY A 136 -9.32 -1.76 7.37
CA GLY A 136 -9.71 -3.18 7.42
C GLY A 136 -11.07 -3.41 6.76
N ARG A 137 -12.04 -2.53 7.03
CA ARG A 137 -13.37 -2.56 6.38
C ARG A 137 -13.28 -2.36 4.87
N ASP A 138 -12.54 -1.36 4.39
CA ASP A 138 -12.37 -1.15 2.95
C ASP A 138 -11.80 -2.41 2.26
N VAL A 139 -10.81 -3.07 2.89
CA VAL A 139 -10.21 -4.32 2.39
C VAL A 139 -11.22 -5.46 2.38
N THR A 140 -11.94 -5.69 3.48
CA THR A 140 -12.90 -6.80 3.56
C THR A 140 -14.12 -6.58 2.68
N ASP A 141 -14.65 -5.36 2.61
CA ASP A 141 -15.83 -5.03 1.80
C ASP A 141 -15.49 -5.16 0.30
N GLY A 142 -14.30 -4.68 -0.10
CA GLY A 142 -13.81 -4.83 -1.47
C GLY A 142 -13.49 -6.29 -1.82
N GLY A 143 -12.90 -7.05 -0.90
CA GLY A 143 -12.70 -8.49 -1.05
C GLY A 143 -14.00 -9.26 -1.16
N ALA A 144 -15.00 -8.92 -0.34
CA ALA A 144 -16.34 -9.50 -0.40
C ALA A 144 -17.01 -9.22 -1.74
N ALA A 145 -16.98 -7.98 -2.22
CA ALA A 145 -17.54 -7.62 -3.52
C ALA A 145 -16.85 -8.36 -4.68
N THR A 146 -15.52 -8.48 -4.63
CA THR A 146 -14.74 -9.21 -5.64
C THR A 146 -15.08 -10.70 -5.63
N ALA A 147 -15.18 -11.31 -4.44
CA ALA A 147 -15.55 -12.72 -4.27
C ALA A 147 -16.97 -13.00 -4.76
N GLN A 148 -17.94 -12.15 -4.42
CA GLN A 148 -19.31 -12.25 -4.91
C GLN A 148 -19.39 -12.15 -6.44
N ALA A 149 -18.65 -11.22 -7.05
CA ALA A 149 -18.56 -11.11 -8.50
C ALA A 149 -17.95 -12.36 -9.16
N ALA A 150 -17.07 -13.07 -8.46
CA ALA A 150 -16.49 -14.35 -8.88
C ALA A 150 -17.39 -15.57 -8.56
N GLY A 151 -18.58 -15.38 -7.99
CA GLY A 151 -19.52 -16.45 -7.64
C GLY A 151 -19.22 -17.16 -6.32
N ILE A 152 -18.36 -16.60 -5.47
CA ILE A 152 -18.05 -17.11 -4.13
C ILE A 152 -19.06 -16.54 -3.13
N THR A 153 -19.68 -17.41 -2.33
CA THR A 153 -20.55 -17.00 -1.21
C THR A 153 -19.72 -16.29 -0.13
N VAL A 154 -20.19 -15.15 0.37
CA VAL A 154 -19.49 -14.37 1.40
C VAL A 154 -20.35 -14.17 2.65
N ALA A 155 -19.74 -14.27 3.83
CA ALA A 155 -20.36 -13.95 5.12
C ALA A 155 -19.35 -13.31 6.10
N PRO A 156 -19.79 -12.52 7.09
CA PRO A 156 -18.89 -12.10 8.17
C PRO A 156 -18.52 -13.31 9.07
N LEU A 157 -17.28 -13.33 9.57
CA LEU A 157 -16.85 -14.35 10.54
C LEU A 157 -17.46 -14.07 11.92
N ASP A 158 -18.18 -15.05 12.45
CA ASP A 158 -18.58 -15.14 13.85
C ASP A 158 -17.78 -16.27 14.50
N LEU A 159 -16.87 -15.92 15.41
CA LEU A 159 -16.03 -16.90 16.10
C LEU A 159 -16.80 -17.71 17.15
N ASP A 160 -17.93 -17.19 17.65
CA ASP A 160 -18.79 -17.90 18.61
C ASP A 160 -19.67 -18.95 17.88
N ASN A 161 -19.95 -18.72 16.60
CA ASN A 161 -20.73 -19.62 15.74
C ASN A 161 -19.96 -19.97 14.45
N PRO A 162 -18.84 -20.70 14.54
CA PRO A 162 -17.95 -20.93 13.42
C PRO A 162 -18.58 -21.84 12.34
N PRO A 163 -18.10 -21.76 11.08
CA PRO A 163 -18.69 -22.54 9.99
C PRO A 163 -18.47 -24.06 10.17
N ALA A 164 -19.55 -24.84 10.04
CA ALA A 164 -19.50 -26.31 10.15
C ALA A 164 -19.08 -27.03 8.84
N ARG A 165 -19.01 -26.31 7.73
CA ARG A 165 -18.58 -26.81 6.41
C ARG A 165 -17.24 -26.19 6.03
N PRO A 166 -16.48 -26.76 5.08
CA PRO A 166 -15.21 -26.17 4.67
C PRO A 166 -15.39 -24.74 4.15
N TRP A 167 -14.55 -23.82 4.61
CA TRP A 167 -14.65 -22.37 4.42
C TRP A 167 -13.27 -21.73 4.31
N ASP A 168 -13.21 -20.52 3.79
CA ASP A 168 -11.99 -19.73 3.62
C ASP A 168 -12.09 -18.40 4.40
N LEU A 169 -10.96 -17.77 4.72
CA LEU A 169 -10.91 -16.55 5.54
C LEU A 169 -10.11 -15.43 4.86
N LEU A 170 -10.70 -14.24 4.84
CA LEU A 170 -10.00 -12.96 4.63
C LEU A 170 -10.08 -12.13 5.92
N SER A 171 -8.93 -11.87 6.54
CA SER A 171 -8.79 -10.98 7.71
C SER A 171 -8.06 -9.71 7.31
N ALA A 172 -8.59 -8.56 7.72
CA ALA A 172 -7.90 -7.30 7.55
C ALA A 172 -8.18 -6.36 8.72
N GLY A 173 -7.13 -5.96 9.43
CA GLY A 173 -7.24 -5.09 10.59
C GLY A 173 -5.94 -4.34 10.89
N VAL A 174 -5.86 -3.84 12.13
CA VAL A 174 -4.54 -3.56 12.73
C VAL A 174 -3.85 -4.89 13.03
N TYR A 175 -2.53 -4.87 13.11
CA TYR A 175 -1.71 -6.08 13.21
C TYR A 175 -2.16 -7.02 14.33
N GLU A 176 -2.47 -6.48 15.52
CA GLU A 176 -2.88 -7.26 16.69
C GLU A 176 -4.26 -7.91 16.52
N ASP A 177 -5.21 -7.19 15.91
CA ASP A 177 -6.56 -7.69 15.65
C ASP A 177 -6.49 -8.85 14.63
N ASP A 178 -5.65 -8.72 13.60
CA ASP A 178 -5.42 -9.76 12.59
C ASP A 178 -4.75 -11.00 13.20
N VAL A 179 -3.68 -10.84 13.97
CA VAL A 179 -2.99 -11.95 14.66
C VAL A 179 -3.96 -12.70 15.59
N ALA A 180 -4.77 -11.98 16.36
CA ALA A 180 -5.77 -12.58 17.23
C ALA A 180 -6.83 -13.36 16.44
N THR A 181 -7.33 -12.79 15.34
CA THR A 181 -8.30 -13.43 14.44
C THR A 181 -7.73 -14.69 13.82
N VAL A 182 -6.50 -14.65 13.31
CA VAL A 182 -5.83 -15.82 12.72
C VAL A 182 -5.66 -16.93 13.76
N ARG A 183 -5.13 -16.61 14.95
CA ARG A 183 -4.95 -17.60 16.03
C ARG A 183 -6.28 -18.24 16.42
N ALA A 184 -7.33 -17.45 16.60
CA ALA A 184 -8.66 -17.95 16.94
C ALA A 184 -9.23 -18.85 15.85
N ALA A 185 -9.18 -18.42 14.58
CA ALA A 185 -9.70 -19.18 13.44
C ALA A 185 -8.98 -20.51 13.23
N ARG A 186 -7.65 -20.57 13.44
CA ARG A 186 -6.87 -21.81 13.34
C ARG A 186 -7.13 -22.79 14.49
N ALA A 187 -7.52 -22.28 15.66
CA ALA A 187 -7.84 -23.11 16.82
C ALA A 187 -9.25 -23.73 16.78
N LEU A 188 -10.07 -23.38 15.78
CA LEU A 188 -11.40 -23.92 15.61
C LEU A 188 -11.37 -25.42 15.25
N PRO A 189 -12.41 -26.21 15.61
CA PRO A 189 -12.50 -27.62 15.23
C PRO A 189 -12.49 -27.86 13.71
N ASN A 190 -13.00 -26.88 12.95
CA ASN A 190 -12.98 -26.84 11.49
C ASN A 190 -12.29 -25.54 11.05
N PRO A 191 -10.95 -25.50 11.00
CA PRO A 191 -10.21 -24.30 10.61
C PRO A 191 -10.41 -23.98 9.12
N PRO A 192 -10.16 -22.73 8.68
CA PRO A 192 -10.31 -22.36 7.27
C PRO A 192 -9.33 -23.14 6.38
N ARG A 193 -9.76 -23.51 5.17
CA ARG A 193 -8.92 -24.21 4.18
C ARG A 193 -7.81 -23.29 3.65
N TYR A 194 -8.20 -22.07 3.27
CA TYR A 194 -7.29 -21.01 2.86
C TYR A 194 -7.54 -19.76 3.71
N LEU A 195 -6.47 -19.14 4.18
CA LEU A 195 -6.51 -17.96 5.05
C LEU A 195 -5.60 -16.88 4.47
N CYS A 196 -6.14 -15.69 4.26
CA CYS A 196 -5.37 -14.48 3.97
C CYS A 196 -5.52 -13.47 5.11
N SER A 197 -4.41 -12.87 5.52
CA SER A 197 -4.39 -11.79 6.50
C SER A 197 -3.48 -10.66 6.04
N VAL A 198 -3.90 -9.40 6.21
CA VAL A 198 -3.03 -8.24 5.92
C VAL A 198 -1.78 -8.27 6.80
N ALA A 199 -1.91 -8.62 8.08
CA ALA A 199 -0.77 -8.79 8.97
C ALA A 199 0.26 -9.83 8.49
N ALA A 200 -0.16 -10.83 7.69
CA ALA A 200 0.74 -11.86 7.18
C ALA A 200 1.71 -11.38 6.09
N ALA A 201 1.61 -10.12 5.66
CA ALA A 201 2.53 -9.50 4.70
C ALA A 201 3.83 -8.97 5.33
N VAL A 202 3.98 -9.01 6.67
CA VAL A 202 5.20 -8.54 7.36
C VAL A 202 5.91 -9.68 8.09
N ALA A 203 7.24 -9.56 8.22
CA ALA A 203 8.09 -10.62 8.75
C ALA A 203 7.79 -11.00 10.23
N SER A 204 7.37 -10.03 11.05
CA SER A 204 7.06 -10.27 12.47
C SER A 204 5.90 -11.25 12.68
N PHE A 205 5.02 -11.40 11.69
CA PHE A 205 3.80 -12.19 11.78
C PHE A 205 4.04 -13.63 12.23
N ALA A 206 5.07 -14.28 11.69
CA ALA A 206 5.38 -15.68 12.01
C ALA A 206 5.67 -15.92 13.50
N GLN A 207 6.35 -14.98 14.15
CA GLN A 207 6.68 -15.09 15.58
C GLN A 207 5.40 -15.04 16.42
N ASP A 208 4.45 -14.22 16.02
CA ASP A 208 3.22 -14.03 16.75
C ASP A 208 2.20 -15.15 16.46
N VAL A 209 1.99 -15.60 15.22
CA VAL A 209 0.99 -16.67 15.00
C VAL A 209 1.47 -18.09 15.37
N GLY A 210 2.77 -18.26 15.65
CA GLY A 210 3.38 -19.52 16.06
C GLY A 210 3.65 -20.48 14.88
N ASP A 211 2.61 -20.78 14.10
CA ASP A 211 2.73 -21.54 12.85
C ASP A 211 2.09 -20.73 11.70
N PRO A 212 2.90 -20.11 10.83
CA PRO A 212 2.38 -19.34 9.71
C PRO A 212 2.17 -20.18 8.44
N GLU A 213 2.51 -21.48 8.44
CA GLU A 213 2.62 -22.26 7.20
C GLU A 213 1.33 -22.23 6.37
N GLY A 214 1.48 -21.92 5.08
CA GLY A 214 0.38 -21.86 4.12
C GLY A 214 -0.51 -20.62 4.21
N ILE A 215 -0.34 -19.74 5.21
CA ILE A 215 -1.09 -18.49 5.34
C ILE A 215 -0.68 -17.54 4.22
N TYR A 216 -1.68 -16.93 3.59
CA TYR A 216 -1.49 -15.89 2.60
C TYR A 216 -1.37 -14.52 3.27
N GLY A 217 -0.45 -13.71 2.78
CA GLY A 217 -0.31 -12.30 3.13
C GLY A 217 -0.66 -11.41 1.94
N VAL A 218 -1.11 -10.19 2.21
CA VAL A 218 -1.34 -9.21 1.15
C VAL A 218 -0.79 -7.84 1.52
N GLY A 219 0.07 -7.32 0.65
CA GLY A 219 0.78 -6.06 0.87
C GLY A 219 0.89 -5.25 -0.41
N GLN A 220 1.33 -3.99 -0.30
CA GLN A 220 1.55 -3.17 -1.50
C GLN A 220 2.77 -3.61 -2.29
N TRP A 221 3.77 -4.20 -1.64
CA TRP A 221 4.99 -4.67 -2.29
C TRP A 221 5.70 -5.69 -1.42
N ALA A 222 6.41 -6.63 -2.04
CA ALA A 222 7.35 -7.53 -1.40
C ALA A 222 8.53 -7.78 -2.37
N PRO A 223 9.76 -7.97 -1.87
CA PRO A 223 10.90 -8.25 -2.73
C PRO A 223 10.79 -9.63 -3.39
N GLY A 224 11.39 -9.78 -4.57
CA GLY A 224 11.53 -11.06 -5.26
C GLY A 224 10.44 -11.33 -6.31
N THR A 225 9.68 -10.31 -6.70
CA THR A 225 8.69 -10.44 -7.78
C THR A 225 9.36 -10.61 -9.15
N GLY A 226 10.59 -10.12 -9.33
CA GLY A 226 11.37 -10.27 -10.56
C GLY A 226 10.75 -9.56 -11.78
N ARG A 227 9.92 -8.54 -11.56
CA ARG A 227 9.28 -7.77 -12.62
C ARG A 227 10.31 -6.92 -13.38
N ALA A 228 10.14 -6.80 -14.70
CA ALA A 228 10.90 -5.85 -15.51
C ALA A 228 10.54 -4.41 -15.09
N VAL A 229 11.53 -3.53 -15.05
CA VAL A 229 11.37 -2.12 -14.65
C VAL A 229 11.62 -1.24 -15.88
N ASP A 230 10.64 -0.42 -16.24
CA ASP A 230 10.72 0.53 -17.35
C ASP A 230 11.34 1.87 -16.91
N ALA A 231 11.14 2.26 -15.64
CA ALA A 231 11.60 3.52 -15.10
C ALA A 231 12.13 3.40 -13.66
N GLY A 232 13.24 4.08 -13.40
CA GLY A 232 13.95 4.04 -12.11
C GLY A 232 14.92 2.86 -11.99
N MET A 233 15.31 2.54 -10.76
CA MET A 233 16.20 1.41 -10.48
C MET A 233 15.47 0.07 -10.64
N THR A 234 16.22 -0.94 -11.09
CA THR A 234 15.78 -2.35 -10.97
C THR A 234 15.63 -2.74 -9.49
N GLU A 235 14.90 -3.81 -9.20
CA GLU A 235 14.73 -4.31 -7.82
C GLU A 235 16.09 -4.58 -7.15
N ALA A 236 17.01 -5.26 -7.83
CA ALA A 236 18.35 -5.55 -7.31
C ALA A 236 19.14 -4.27 -6.99
N ALA A 237 19.15 -3.29 -7.90
CA ALA A 237 19.86 -2.02 -7.68
C ALA A 237 19.22 -1.18 -6.56
N CYS A 238 17.89 -1.20 -6.46
CA CYS A 238 17.16 -0.50 -5.39
C CYS A 238 17.48 -1.12 -4.01
N LEU A 239 17.49 -2.45 -3.91
CA LEU A 239 17.83 -3.16 -2.67
C LEU A 239 19.29 -2.93 -2.27
N GLU A 240 20.23 -2.99 -3.21
CA GLU A 240 21.65 -2.72 -2.97
C GLU A 240 21.87 -1.28 -2.49
N ALA A 241 21.30 -0.29 -3.20
CA ALA A 241 21.43 1.11 -2.83
C ALA A 241 20.77 1.43 -1.47
N TRP A 242 19.67 0.74 -1.15
CA TRP A 242 19.03 0.85 0.15
C TRP A 242 19.91 0.29 1.27
N ASP A 243 20.37 -0.95 1.14
CA ASP A 243 21.19 -1.61 2.17
C ASP A 243 22.49 -0.84 2.40
N ALA A 244 23.15 -0.37 1.34
CA ALA A 244 24.36 0.44 1.44
C ALA A 244 24.17 1.75 2.21
N ARG A 245 22.95 2.32 2.24
CA ARG A 245 22.65 3.61 2.86
C ARG A 245 22.02 3.51 4.24
N TYR A 246 21.11 2.55 4.42
CA TYR A 246 20.26 2.44 5.60
C TYR A 246 20.42 1.12 6.35
N GLY A 247 21.03 0.12 5.71
CA GLY A 247 21.14 -1.24 6.22
C GLY A 247 19.81 -1.99 6.19
N GLY A 248 19.88 -3.31 5.96
CA GLY A 248 18.72 -4.18 5.91
C GLY A 248 17.86 -3.97 4.66
N ALA A 249 16.66 -4.54 4.66
CA ALA A 249 15.73 -4.43 3.53
C ALA A 249 14.76 -3.25 3.72
N PRO A 250 14.34 -2.56 2.64
CA PRO A 250 13.26 -1.59 2.71
C PRO A 250 11.91 -2.28 2.92
N ASP A 251 11.02 -1.60 3.63
CA ASP A 251 9.60 -1.94 3.61
C ASP A 251 8.87 -1.24 2.45
N TYR A 252 7.67 -1.72 2.12
CA TYR A 252 6.88 -1.14 1.02
C TYR A 252 6.68 0.40 1.08
N PRO A 253 6.56 1.10 2.23
CA PRO A 253 6.40 2.56 2.21
C PRO A 253 7.61 3.28 1.63
N ALA A 254 8.82 2.73 1.79
CA ALA A 254 10.03 3.29 1.19
C ALA A 254 10.02 3.11 -0.33
N VAL A 255 9.77 1.88 -0.79
CA VAL A 255 9.72 1.54 -2.22
C VAL A 255 8.62 2.32 -2.94
N GLN A 256 7.47 2.47 -2.29
CA GLN A 256 6.34 3.23 -2.79
C GLN A 256 6.66 4.73 -2.92
N ALA A 257 7.30 5.32 -1.91
CA ALA A 257 7.66 6.73 -1.95
C ALA A 257 8.77 7.00 -2.98
N TYR A 258 9.75 6.10 -3.11
CA TYR A 258 10.74 6.13 -4.20
C TYR A 258 10.05 6.08 -5.57
N ALA A 259 9.12 5.14 -5.78
CA ALA A 259 8.38 5.01 -7.03
C ALA A 259 7.54 6.25 -7.34
N ALA A 260 6.95 6.91 -6.34
CA ALA A 260 6.24 8.18 -6.51
C ALA A 260 7.16 9.25 -7.14
N GLY A 261 8.41 9.34 -6.67
CA GLY A 261 9.41 10.22 -7.24
C GLY A 261 9.73 9.87 -8.70
N VAL A 262 9.93 8.59 -9.00
CA VAL A 262 10.20 8.09 -10.37
C VAL A 262 9.04 8.44 -11.32
N ILE A 263 7.80 8.21 -10.89
CA ILE A 263 6.59 8.53 -11.68
C ILE A 263 6.49 10.03 -11.92
N ALA A 264 6.71 10.85 -10.89
CA ALA A 264 6.69 12.30 -11.01
C ALA A 264 7.75 12.80 -12.01
N GLN A 265 8.97 12.27 -11.94
CA GLN A 265 10.05 12.62 -12.85
C GLN A 265 9.74 12.21 -14.30
N ALA A 266 9.20 11.01 -14.52
CA ALA A 266 8.82 10.54 -15.85
C ALA A 266 7.77 11.46 -16.50
N ALA A 267 6.82 11.97 -15.71
CA ALA A 267 5.79 12.87 -16.20
C ALA A 267 6.27 14.32 -16.42
N MET A 268 7.29 14.77 -15.66
CA MET A 268 7.82 16.13 -15.81
C MET A 268 8.50 16.40 -17.16
N ALA A 269 8.86 15.34 -17.89
CA ALA A 269 9.43 15.48 -19.23
C ALA A 269 8.41 15.93 -20.29
N ALA A 270 7.10 15.93 -19.99
CA ALA A 270 6.05 16.19 -20.97
C ALA A 270 5.55 17.65 -20.97
N PRO A 271 5.22 18.21 -22.17
CA PRO A 271 4.86 19.62 -22.33
C PRO A 271 3.43 19.98 -21.89
N ASP A 272 2.51 19.02 -21.81
CA ASP A 272 1.06 19.27 -21.71
C ASP A 272 0.51 19.44 -20.27
N GLY A 273 1.41 19.70 -19.32
CA GLY A 273 1.10 19.87 -17.91
C GLY A 273 1.12 18.55 -17.12
N LEU A 274 1.55 18.64 -15.85
CA LEU A 274 1.95 17.47 -15.06
C LEU A 274 0.83 16.44 -14.88
N TRP A 275 -0.44 16.85 -14.72
CA TRP A 275 -1.55 15.89 -14.56
C TRP A 275 -1.77 15.05 -15.81
N ARG A 276 -1.85 15.69 -16.99
CA ARG A 276 -2.07 14.99 -18.26
C ARG A 276 -0.92 14.07 -18.57
N ALA A 277 0.30 14.53 -18.29
CA ALA A 277 1.50 13.73 -18.44
C ALA A 277 1.46 12.46 -17.57
N VAL A 278 1.16 12.60 -16.27
CA VAL A 278 1.03 11.45 -15.36
C VAL A 278 -0.10 10.52 -15.80
N ALA A 279 -1.26 11.06 -16.18
CA ALA A 279 -2.42 10.26 -16.58
C ALA A 279 -2.21 9.47 -17.89
N ALA A 280 -1.23 9.87 -18.71
CA ALA A 280 -0.84 9.16 -19.91
C ALA A 280 0.22 8.07 -19.67
N LEU A 281 0.79 7.98 -18.47
CA LEU A 281 1.82 6.97 -18.15
C LEU A 281 1.21 5.57 -18.02
N ASP A 282 1.92 4.61 -18.59
CA ASP A 282 1.77 3.18 -18.37
C ASP A 282 3.18 2.59 -18.29
N ILE A 283 3.75 2.59 -17.08
CA ILE A 283 5.16 2.26 -16.82
C ILE A 283 5.28 1.32 -15.62
N THR A 284 6.32 0.51 -15.60
CA THR A 284 6.67 -0.33 -14.46
C THR A 284 7.85 0.28 -13.70
N THR A 285 7.68 0.43 -12.39
CA THR A 285 8.76 0.82 -11.46
C THR A 285 9.13 -0.38 -10.58
N VAL A 286 10.13 -0.24 -9.72
CA VAL A 286 10.43 -1.27 -8.68
C VAL A 286 9.22 -1.60 -7.79
N PHE A 287 8.29 -0.67 -7.60
CA PHE A 287 7.07 -0.87 -6.82
C PHE A 287 6.02 -1.71 -7.58
N GLY A 288 6.07 -1.72 -8.91
CA GLY A 288 5.10 -2.37 -9.77
C GLY A 288 4.65 -1.46 -10.91
N ARG A 289 3.66 -1.93 -11.68
CA ARG A 289 3.07 -1.17 -12.78
C ARG A 289 2.29 0.01 -12.23
N PHE A 290 2.45 1.16 -12.85
CA PHE A 290 1.70 2.38 -12.56
C PHE A 290 0.85 2.75 -13.77
N ARG A 291 -0.46 2.89 -13.53
CA ARG A 291 -1.39 3.50 -14.47
C ARG A 291 -2.58 4.05 -13.69
N ILE A 292 -3.00 5.26 -14.00
CA ILE A 292 -4.23 5.82 -13.42
C ILE A 292 -5.30 5.98 -14.49
N ASP A 293 -6.56 5.86 -14.09
CA ASP A 293 -7.68 6.30 -14.90
C ASP A 293 -7.75 7.84 -14.90
N ALA A 294 -7.76 8.44 -16.10
CA ALA A 294 -7.62 9.90 -16.24
C ALA A 294 -8.85 10.68 -15.75
N ASP A 295 -10.03 10.07 -15.81
CA ASP A 295 -11.30 10.72 -15.47
C ASP A 295 -11.63 10.60 -13.98
N THR A 296 -11.25 9.48 -13.36
CA THR A 296 -11.53 9.16 -11.95
C THR A 296 -10.31 9.37 -11.04
N GLY A 297 -9.09 9.37 -11.58
CA GLY A 297 -7.84 9.45 -10.83
C GLY A 297 -7.52 8.19 -10.01
N GLU A 298 -8.21 7.09 -10.29
CA GLU A 298 -8.00 5.80 -9.63
C GLU A 298 -6.75 5.09 -10.15
N GLN A 299 -5.97 4.48 -9.25
CA GLN A 299 -4.88 3.58 -9.62
C GLN A 299 -5.45 2.26 -10.18
N THR A 300 -5.15 1.99 -11.43
CA THR A 300 -5.63 0.82 -12.19
C THR A 300 -4.51 -0.13 -12.59
N GLY A 301 -3.25 0.34 -12.66
CA GLY A 301 -2.10 -0.47 -13.08
C GLY A 301 -1.47 -1.27 -11.94
N HIS A 302 -1.39 -0.70 -10.74
CA HIS A 302 -0.76 -1.34 -9.60
C HIS A 302 -1.68 -2.37 -8.95
N GLU A 303 -1.12 -3.51 -8.58
CA GLU A 303 -1.79 -4.62 -7.91
C GLU A 303 -1.07 -4.93 -6.59
N ALA A 304 -1.83 -5.27 -5.55
CA ALA A 304 -1.24 -5.75 -4.32
C ALA A 304 -0.50 -7.07 -4.55
N VAL A 305 0.57 -7.29 -3.78
CA VAL A 305 1.35 -8.53 -3.82
C VAL A 305 0.75 -9.53 -2.85
N LEU A 306 0.34 -10.69 -3.39
CA LEU A 306 -0.02 -11.86 -2.59
C LEU A 306 1.25 -12.61 -2.23
N THR A 307 1.48 -12.82 -0.94
CA THR A 307 2.54 -13.67 -0.43
C THR A 307 1.96 -14.94 0.16
N ARG A 308 2.81 -15.95 0.33
CA ARG A 308 2.47 -17.17 1.07
C ARG A 308 3.60 -17.56 1.98
N TRP A 309 3.26 -17.87 3.22
CA TRP A 309 4.21 -18.41 4.17
C TRP A 309 4.54 -19.86 3.84
N HIS A 310 5.83 -20.14 3.71
CA HIS A 310 6.38 -21.48 3.52
C HIS A 310 7.77 -21.57 4.17
N GLY A 311 7.99 -22.58 5.00
CA GLY A 311 9.33 -22.82 5.58
C GLY A 311 9.85 -21.66 6.42
N GLY A 312 8.95 -20.93 7.10
CA GLY A 312 9.31 -19.77 7.93
C GLY A 312 9.60 -18.48 7.16
N GLN A 313 9.27 -18.41 5.86
CA GLN A 313 9.41 -17.22 5.04
C GLN A 313 8.09 -16.87 4.34
N SER A 314 7.78 -15.58 4.21
CA SER A 314 6.66 -15.08 3.39
C SER A 314 7.20 -14.74 2.00
N LEU A 315 6.83 -15.52 0.99
CA LEU A 315 7.34 -15.37 -0.39
C LEU A 315 6.24 -14.83 -1.30
N PRO A 316 6.53 -13.87 -2.20
CA PRO A 316 5.56 -13.41 -3.18
C PRO A 316 5.19 -14.55 -4.15
N LEU A 317 3.90 -14.63 -4.47
CA LEU A 317 3.40 -15.52 -5.51
C LEU A 317 3.45 -14.81 -6.86
N ARG A 318 3.66 -15.60 -7.92
CA ARG A 318 3.65 -15.14 -9.31
C ARG A 318 2.34 -15.52 -9.97
#